data_AF-A0A372QI18-F1
#
_entry.id   AF-A0A372QI18-F1
#
_cell.length_a   1.000
_cell.length_b   1.000
_cell.length_c   1.000
_cell.angle_alpha   90.00
_cell.angle_beta   90.00
_cell.angle_gamma   90.00
#
_symmetry.space_group_name_H-M   'P 1'
#
loop_
_entity.id
_entity.type
_entity.pdbx_description
1 polymer ?
#
loop_
_entity_poly.entity_id
_entity_poly.type
_entity_poly.pdbx_seq_one_letter_code
_entity_poly.pdbx_strand_id
1 'polypeptide(L)'
;MFIDIKTSLFAIYLFLIGDSSALSNWPYADNPSIAILIILFSLLIVVYLMNLLIGLLNNAIEKDNNRASYLVQKAEILAEIELFYLLPLQRRWKTWFPKVMYYYVDVDKTRIEIKRLIREGEWNTKEFTEMRENLFKILSIIEHNPIDNEVILEKLSELEKLEKSYHEKLEKLDKLEKLDNLEKLEKSYCEKVDKLEKLDKSYDEKFDKLEKLDKLDKLDTKLDKLLEEMQAK
;
A
#
# COMPACT_ATOMS: atom_id res chain seq x y z
N MET A 1 -36.05 46.63 -14.43
CA MET A 1 -35.20 45.51 -14.90
C MET A 1 -35.68 44.12 -14.45
N PHE A 2 -36.51 43.97 -13.41
CA PHE A 2 -37.04 42.67 -12.96
C PHE A 2 -38.47 42.39 -13.44
N ILE A 3 -38.73 42.50 -14.75
CA ILE A 3 -40.09 42.33 -15.33
C ILE A 3 -40.23 40.93 -15.92
N ASP A 4 -39.26 40.54 -16.75
CA ASP A 4 -39.18 39.22 -17.37
C ASP A 4 -37.94 38.46 -16.90
N ILE A 5 -37.96 37.13 -16.96
CA ILE A 5 -36.85 36.25 -16.56
C ILE A 5 -35.53 36.66 -17.25
N LYS A 6 -35.57 36.99 -18.56
CA LYS A 6 -34.39 37.41 -19.32
C LYS A 6 -33.79 38.71 -18.77
N THR A 7 -34.65 39.70 -18.54
CA THR A 7 -34.23 41.00 -17.99
C THR A 7 -33.75 40.88 -16.55
N SER A 8 -34.35 39.98 -15.76
CA SER A 8 -33.96 39.69 -14.39
C SER A 8 -32.58 39.02 -14.31
N LEU A 9 -32.29 38.06 -15.19
CA LEU A 9 -30.96 37.44 -15.27
C LEU A 9 -29.88 38.46 -15.65
N PHE A 10 -30.16 39.33 -16.62
CA PHE A 10 -29.24 40.40 -17.00
C PHE A 10 -29.02 41.40 -15.86
N ALA A 11 -30.07 41.74 -15.12
CA ALA A 11 -29.99 42.60 -13.95
C ALA A 11 -29.11 42.00 -12.84
N ILE A 12 -29.22 40.69 -12.59
CA ILE A 12 -28.37 39.96 -11.63
C ILE A 12 -26.90 39.98 -12.10
N TYR A 13 -26.64 39.79 -13.39
CA TYR A 13 -25.30 39.88 -13.94
C TYR A 13 -24.67 41.26 -13.78
N LEU A 14 -25.42 42.33 -14.08
CA LEU A 14 -24.97 43.71 -13.84
C LEU A 14 -24.66 43.93 -12.36
N PHE A 15 -25.53 43.45 -11.48
CA PHE A 15 -25.31 43.55 -10.04
C PHE A 15 -24.09 42.76 -9.56
N LEU A 16 -23.80 41.59 -10.15
CA LEU A 16 -22.60 40.79 -9.87
C LEU A 16 -21.30 41.55 -10.18
N ILE A 17 -21.30 42.38 -11.24
CA ILE A 17 -20.16 43.21 -11.65
C ILE A 17 -20.09 44.52 -10.84
N GLY A 18 -21.08 44.77 -9.98
CA GLY A 18 -21.14 45.94 -9.11
C GLY A 18 -21.90 47.13 -9.71
N ASP A 19 -22.62 46.94 -10.82
CA ASP A 19 -23.47 47.98 -11.38
C ASP A 19 -24.82 48.04 -10.65
N SER A 20 -25.03 49.12 -9.90
CA SER A 20 -26.26 49.38 -9.15
C SER A 20 -27.42 49.85 -10.02
N SER A 21 -27.20 50.13 -11.31
CA SER A 21 -28.26 50.54 -12.24
C SER A 21 -29.39 49.51 -12.33
N ALA A 22 -29.08 48.24 -12.09
CA ALA A 22 -30.06 47.16 -12.02
C ALA A 22 -31.16 47.36 -10.97
N LEU A 23 -30.85 48.10 -9.90
CA LEU A 23 -31.70 48.31 -8.73
C LEU A 23 -32.28 49.73 -8.68
N SER A 24 -32.04 50.58 -9.69
CA SER A 24 -32.46 51.99 -9.71
C SER A 24 -33.97 52.19 -9.51
N ASN A 25 -34.79 51.22 -9.94
CA ASN A 25 -36.24 51.28 -9.86
C ASN A 25 -36.79 50.86 -8.49
N TRP A 26 -35.94 50.41 -7.56
CA TRP A 26 -36.34 49.85 -6.27
C TRP A 26 -35.61 50.56 -5.13
N PRO A 27 -36.13 51.70 -4.65
CA PRO A 27 -35.55 52.40 -3.50
C PRO A 27 -35.57 51.52 -2.25
N TYR A 28 -34.44 51.47 -1.54
CA TYR A 28 -34.24 50.60 -0.37
C TYR A 28 -35.20 50.87 0.79
N ALA A 29 -35.79 52.07 0.85
CA ALA A 29 -36.65 52.52 1.94
C ALA A 29 -38.04 51.86 1.90
N ASP A 30 -38.53 51.50 0.71
CA ASP A 30 -39.94 51.10 0.54
C ASP A 30 -40.17 49.60 0.79
N ASN A 31 -39.10 48.78 0.74
CA ASN A 31 -39.22 47.32 0.79
C ASN A 31 -38.07 46.68 1.58
N PRO A 32 -38.25 46.41 2.89
CA PRO A 32 -37.19 45.85 3.74
C PRO A 32 -36.71 44.46 3.27
N SER A 33 -37.60 43.66 2.68
CA SER A 33 -37.26 42.33 2.16
C SER A 33 -36.24 42.38 1.02
N ILE A 34 -36.34 43.37 0.13
CA ILE A 34 -35.41 43.56 -0.99
C ILE A 34 -34.04 44.00 -0.46
N ALA A 35 -34.03 44.91 0.52
CA ALA A 35 -32.80 45.35 1.17
C ALA A 35 -32.05 44.17 1.82
N ILE A 36 -32.76 43.29 2.54
CA ILE A 36 -32.17 42.08 3.15
C ILE A 36 -31.59 41.16 2.07
N LEU A 37 -32.33 40.91 0.98
CA LEU A 37 -31.87 40.04 -0.11
C LEU A 37 -30.60 40.59 -0.78
N ILE A 38 -30.52 41.90 -1.00
CA ILE A 38 -29.36 42.58 -1.58
C ILE A 38 -28.14 42.42 -0.67
N ILE A 39 -28.30 42.69 0.64
CA ILE A 39 -27.21 42.56 1.62
C ILE A 39 -26.69 41.12 1.64
N LEU A 40 -27.60 40.14 1.70
CA LEU A 40 -27.26 38.72 1.73
C LEU A 40 -26.57 38.27 0.43
N PHE A 41 -27.10 38.69 -0.73
CA PHE A 41 -26.51 38.40 -2.03
C PHE A 41 -25.11 39.02 -2.16
N SER A 42 -24.95 40.29 -1.80
CA SER A 42 -23.64 40.96 -1.83
C SER A 42 -22.63 40.28 -0.91
N LEU A 43 -23.03 39.86 0.30
CA LEU A 43 -22.17 39.11 1.20
C LEU A 43 -21.75 37.78 0.58
N LEU A 44 -22.68 37.03 -0.02
CA LEU A 44 -22.40 35.75 -0.66
C LEU A 44 -21.44 35.91 -1.85
N ILE A 45 -21.65 36.89 -2.72
CA ILE A 45 -20.78 37.09 -3.88
C ILE A 45 -19.39 37.58 -3.45
N VAL A 46 -19.32 38.65 -2.66
CA VAL A 46 -18.05 39.31 -2.31
C VAL A 46 -17.23 38.45 -1.37
N VAL A 47 -17.84 37.87 -0.33
CA VAL A 47 -17.11 37.13 0.71
C VAL A 47 -16.89 35.67 0.32
N TYR A 48 -17.89 35.01 -0.28
CA TYR A 48 -17.79 33.58 -0.55
C TYR A 48 -17.34 33.30 -1.97
N LEU A 49 -18.10 33.75 -2.98
CA LEU A 49 -17.86 33.35 -4.37
C LEU A 49 -16.53 33.89 -4.92
N MET A 50 -16.25 35.18 -4.73
CA MET A 50 -15.02 35.80 -5.26
C MET A 50 -13.77 35.24 -4.59
N ASN A 51 -13.79 35.06 -3.26
CA ASN A 51 -12.65 34.48 -2.55
C ASN A 51 -12.42 33.00 -2.91
N LEU A 52 -13.50 32.23 -3.07
CA LEU A 52 -13.40 30.84 -3.54
C LEU A 52 -12.87 30.77 -4.97
N LEU A 53 -13.37 31.61 -5.88
CA LEU A 53 -12.92 31.67 -7.27
C LEU A 53 -11.43 32.05 -7.34
N ILE A 54 -11.01 33.08 -6.60
CA ILE A 54 -9.61 33.51 -6.53
C ILE A 54 -8.74 32.37 -5.99
N GLY A 55 -9.18 31.67 -4.94
CA GLY A 55 -8.43 30.54 -4.37
C GLY A 55 -8.27 29.38 -5.34
N LEU A 56 -9.36 28.98 -6.01
CA LEU A 56 -9.32 27.93 -7.04
C LEU A 56 -8.46 28.35 -8.24
N LEU A 57 -8.61 29.59 -8.70
CA LEU A 57 -7.83 30.12 -9.82
C LEU A 57 -6.35 30.16 -9.48
N ASN A 58 -5.99 30.62 -8.27
CA ASN A 58 -4.60 30.65 -7.82
C ASN A 58 -3.98 29.24 -7.79
N ASN A 59 -4.72 28.23 -7.29
CA ASN A 59 -4.25 26.85 -7.28
C ASN A 59 -4.04 26.29 -8.70
N ALA A 60 -4.96 26.58 -9.63
CA ALA A 60 -4.81 26.19 -11.03
C ALA A 60 -3.60 26.88 -11.69
N ILE A 61 -3.42 28.19 -11.45
CA ILE A 61 -2.26 28.95 -11.95
C ILE A 61 -0.96 28.40 -11.37
N GLU A 62 -0.91 28.07 -10.08
CA GLU A 62 0.30 27.52 -9.46
C GLU A 62 0.73 26.20 -10.09
N LYS A 63 -0.25 25.33 -10.42
CA LYS A 63 0.01 24.06 -11.11
C LYS A 63 0.52 24.26 -12.54
N ASP A 64 -0.04 25.22 -13.29
CA ASP A 64 0.22 25.40 -14.72
C ASP A 64 1.26 26.48 -15.04
N ASN A 65 1.74 27.26 -14.06
CA ASN A 65 2.80 28.26 -14.21
C ASN A 65 4.18 27.61 -14.35
N ASN A 66 4.32 26.79 -15.38
CA ASN A 66 5.56 26.10 -15.72
C ASN A 66 6.17 26.71 -16.99
N ARG A 67 7.34 27.31 -16.83
CA ARG A 67 8.12 27.87 -17.95
C ARG A 67 8.48 26.83 -19.00
N ALA A 68 8.66 25.56 -18.62
CA ALA A 68 8.89 24.49 -19.57
C ALA A 68 7.65 24.25 -20.46
N SER A 69 6.45 24.18 -19.87
CA SER A 69 5.19 24.05 -20.61
C SER A 69 4.97 25.22 -21.58
N TYR A 70 5.29 26.44 -21.17
CA TYR A 70 5.25 27.62 -22.05
C TYR A 70 6.17 27.45 -23.28
N LEU A 71 7.40 26.97 -23.09
CA LEU A 71 8.35 26.78 -24.19
C LEU A 71 7.92 25.65 -25.14
N VAL A 72 7.34 24.58 -24.60
CA VAL A 72 6.76 23.50 -25.41
C VAL A 72 5.63 24.03 -26.29
N GLN A 73 4.65 24.74 -25.70
CA GLN A 73 3.56 25.34 -26.46
C GLN A 73 4.07 26.34 -27.51
N LYS A 74 5.06 27.16 -27.16
CA LYS A 74 5.69 28.08 -28.11
C LYS A 74 6.35 27.33 -29.27
N ALA A 75 6.98 26.18 -29.00
CA ALA A 75 7.60 25.36 -30.04
C ALA A 75 6.57 24.71 -30.97
N GLU A 76 5.47 24.23 -30.40
CA GLU A 76 4.36 23.66 -31.14
C GLU A 76 3.74 24.70 -32.09
N ILE A 77 3.41 25.90 -31.58
CA ILE A 77 2.90 27.00 -32.40
C ILE A 77 3.90 27.40 -33.50
N LEU A 78 5.19 27.48 -33.18
CA LEU A 78 6.22 27.79 -34.18
C LEU A 78 6.31 26.72 -35.28
N ALA A 79 6.19 25.45 -34.91
CA ALA A 79 6.18 24.34 -35.87
C ALA A 79 4.91 24.37 -36.75
N GLU A 80 3.75 24.71 -36.20
CA GLU A 80 2.53 24.91 -36.99
C GLU A 80 2.66 26.07 -37.97
N ILE A 81 3.19 27.20 -37.52
CA ILE A 81 3.46 28.36 -38.40
C ILE A 81 4.43 27.95 -39.53
N GLU A 82 5.51 27.25 -39.19
CA GLU A 82 6.48 26.76 -40.17
C GLU A 82 5.85 25.81 -41.18
N LEU A 83 4.97 24.90 -40.75
CA LEU A 83 4.41 23.87 -41.60
C LEU A 83 3.27 24.39 -42.49
N PHE A 84 2.39 25.23 -41.96
CA PHE A 84 1.14 25.62 -42.63
C PHE A 84 1.14 27.03 -43.23
N TYR A 85 1.93 27.96 -42.69
CA TYR A 85 1.78 29.39 -43.01
C TYR A 85 2.97 30.00 -43.76
N LEU A 86 4.08 29.26 -43.93
CA LEU A 86 5.31 29.79 -44.53
C LEU A 86 5.72 29.12 -45.84
N LEU A 87 6.26 29.94 -46.76
CA LEU A 87 6.82 29.47 -48.02
C LEU A 87 8.13 28.70 -47.80
N PRO A 88 8.48 27.74 -48.68
CA PRO A 88 9.71 26.93 -48.54
C PRO A 88 11.01 27.74 -48.38
N LEU A 89 11.06 28.95 -48.93
CA LEU A 89 12.22 29.85 -48.81
C LEU A 89 12.32 30.49 -47.41
N GLN A 90 11.20 30.86 -46.81
CA GLN A 90 11.13 31.51 -45.50
C GLN A 90 11.52 30.53 -44.37
N ARG A 91 11.17 29.25 -44.51
CA ARG A 91 11.53 28.20 -43.54
C ARG A 91 13.04 27.98 -43.40
N ARG A 92 13.83 28.36 -44.40
CA ARG A 92 15.29 28.19 -44.38
C ARG A 92 16.02 29.32 -43.65
N TRP A 93 15.31 30.35 -43.20
CA TRP A 93 15.89 31.48 -42.48
C TRP A 93 16.11 31.12 -41.01
N LYS A 94 17.34 30.68 -40.71
CA LYS A 94 17.77 30.28 -39.35
C LYS A 94 17.61 31.37 -38.29
N THR A 95 17.58 32.63 -38.70
CA THR A 95 17.36 33.78 -37.82
C THR A 95 15.91 33.89 -37.34
N TRP A 96 14.96 33.39 -38.13
CA TRP A 96 13.52 33.40 -37.81
C TRP A 96 13.06 32.09 -37.19
N PHE A 97 13.62 30.96 -37.65
CA PHE A 97 13.31 29.62 -37.15
C PHE A 97 14.58 28.94 -36.63
N PRO A 98 14.88 29.07 -35.32
CA PRO A 98 16.02 28.41 -34.73
C PRO A 98 15.80 26.89 -34.72
N LYS A 99 16.85 26.13 -35.04
CA LYS A 99 16.81 24.66 -35.03
C LYS A 99 16.61 24.08 -33.61
N VAL A 100 17.05 24.81 -32.58
CA VAL A 100 16.99 24.40 -31.18
C VAL A 100 16.56 25.57 -30.30
N MET A 101 15.76 25.29 -29.27
CA MET A 101 15.42 26.25 -28.22
C MET A 101 16.10 25.85 -26.91
N TYR A 102 16.83 26.78 -26.32
CA TYR A 102 17.53 26.55 -25.06
C TYR A 102 16.62 26.85 -23.88
N TYR A 103 16.50 25.90 -22.97
CA TYR A 103 15.90 26.09 -21.66
C TYR A 103 16.96 25.90 -20.58
N TYR A 104 17.20 26.94 -19.80
CA TYR A 104 18.10 26.88 -18.66
C TYR A 104 17.28 26.51 -17.43
N VAL A 105 17.72 25.46 -16.74
CA VAL A 105 17.13 25.00 -15.50
C VAL A 105 18.23 24.75 -14.49
N ASP A 106 17.90 24.97 -13.24
CA ASP A 106 18.81 24.70 -12.12
C ASP A 106 19.11 23.20 -12.03
N VAL A 107 20.38 22.86 -11.80
CA VAL A 107 20.88 21.47 -11.77
C VAL A 107 20.20 20.69 -10.64
N ASP A 108 20.02 21.28 -9.46
CA ASP A 108 19.45 20.60 -8.30
C ASP A 108 17.96 20.37 -8.48
N LYS A 109 17.23 21.36 -9.01
CA LYS A 109 15.82 21.19 -9.38
C LYS A 109 15.63 20.07 -10.40
N THR A 110 16.54 19.99 -11.38
CA THR A 110 16.50 18.95 -12.42
C THR A 110 16.73 17.56 -11.83
N ARG A 111 17.68 17.42 -10.91
CA ARG A 111 17.96 16.15 -10.21
C ARG A 111 16.76 15.68 -9.39
N ILE A 112 16.09 16.58 -8.67
CA ILE A 112 14.89 16.26 -7.87
C ILE A 112 13.78 15.73 -8.79
N GLU A 113 13.55 16.42 -9.91
CA GLU A 113 12.50 16.05 -10.84
C GLU A 113 12.77 14.72 -11.55
N ILE A 114 14.01 14.46 -11.95
CA ILE A 114 14.39 13.17 -12.52
C ILE A 114 14.15 12.04 -11.50
N LYS A 115 14.50 12.23 -10.22
CA LYS A 115 14.22 11.24 -9.17
C LYS A 115 12.71 11.00 -9.01
N ARG A 116 11.90 12.04 -9.10
CA ARG A 116 10.43 11.95 -9.08
C ARG A 116 9.92 11.09 -10.24
N LEU A 117 10.37 11.38 -11.47
CA LEU A 117 9.97 10.65 -12.68
C LEU A 117 10.38 9.17 -12.65
N ILE A 118 11.55 8.85 -12.08
CA ILE A 118 11.97 7.44 -11.90
C ILE A 118 11.03 6.73 -10.94
N ARG A 119 10.70 7.36 -9.80
CA ARG A 119 9.82 6.78 -8.78
C ARG A 119 8.40 6.56 -9.31
N GLU A 120 7.90 7.47 -10.15
CA GLU A 120 6.58 7.37 -10.78
C GLU A 120 6.57 6.43 -12.00
N GLY A 121 7.75 5.95 -12.45
CA GLY A 121 7.89 5.05 -13.60
C GLY A 121 7.80 5.76 -14.97
N GLU A 122 7.61 7.08 -14.98
CA GLU A 122 7.47 7.89 -16.19
C GLU A 122 8.79 8.20 -16.88
N TRP A 123 9.92 7.97 -16.19
CA TRP A 123 11.24 8.25 -16.76
C TRP A 123 11.49 7.49 -18.06
N ASN A 124 11.17 6.19 -18.12
CA ASN A 124 11.58 5.28 -19.19
C ASN A 124 10.66 5.28 -20.42
N THR A 125 10.59 6.41 -21.11
CA THR A 125 9.95 6.52 -22.44
C THR A 125 10.90 6.02 -23.55
N LYS A 126 10.35 5.49 -24.65
CA LYS A 126 11.13 5.03 -25.81
C LYS A 126 11.75 6.18 -26.64
N GLU A 127 11.33 7.41 -26.38
CA GLU A 127 11.76 8.60 -27.10
C GLU A 127 12.99 9.23 -26.42
N PHE A 128 13.91 9.76 -27.23
CA PHE A 128 15.09 10.52 -26.78
C PHE A 128 16.01 9.77 -25.79
N THR A 129 16.11 8.43 -25.89
CA THR A 129 16.95 7.58 -25.01
C THR A 129 18.39 8.09 -24.89
N GLU A 130 19.04 8.42 -26.01
CA GLU A 130 20.42 8.91 -26.03
C GLU A 130 20.59 10.24 -25.27
N MET A 131 19.65 11.18 -25.45
CA MET A 131 19.69 12.47 -24.75
C MET A 131 19.48 12.29 -23.25
N ARG A 132 18.63 11.34 -22.85
CA ARG A 132 18.38 11.00 -21.44
C ARG A 132 19.59 10.37 -20.78
N GLU A 133 20.27 9.44 -21.44
CA GLU A 133 21.51 8.83 -20.95
C GLU A 133 22.61 9.89 -20.79
N ASN A 134 22.75 10.78 -21.79
CA ASN A 134 23.69 11.91 -21.72
C ASN A 134 23.35 12.85 -20.55
N LEU A 135 22.07 13.19 -20.34
CA LEU A 135 21.63 14.01 -19.22
C LEU A 135 21.93 13.33 -17.88
N PHE A 136 21.69 12.02 -17.77
CA PHE A 136 22.02 11.22 -16.59
C PHE A 136 23.51 11.28 -16.25
N LYS A 137 24.35 11.15 -17.27
CA LYS A 137 25.81 11.21 -17.14
C LYS A 137 26.29 12.61 -16.74
N ILE A 138 25.76 13.67 -17.36
CA ILE A 138 26.13 15.06 -17.06
C ILE A 138 25.72 15.46 -15.65
N LEU A 139 24.51 15.08 -15.22
CA LEU A 139 24.01 15.48 -13.91
C LEU A 139 24.65 14.71 -12.75
N SER A 140 25.51 13.72 -13.03
CA SER A 140 26.13 12.83 -12.03
C SER A 140 25.13 12.41 -10.96
N ILE A 141 23.91 12.02 -11.37
CA ILE A 141 22.85 11.58 -10.43
C ILE A 141 23.32 10.34 -9.63
N ILE A 142 24.37 9.69 -10.13
CA ILE A 142 25.15 8.64 -9.48
C ILE A 142 26.60 9.10 -9.32
N GLU A 143 26.86 10.19 -8.59
CA GLU A 143 27.90 10.12 -7.56
C GLU A 143 27.18 9.92 -6.24
N HIS A 144 26.66 8.71 -6.05
CA HIS A 144 26.61 8.19 -4.69
C HIS A 144 28.05 8.22 -4.20
N ASN A 145 28.26 8.96 -3.11
CA ASN A 145 29.51 8.95 -2.37
C ASN A 145 30.00 7.49 -2.30
N PRO A 146 31.19 7.14 -2.82
CA PRO A 146 31.65 5.75 -2.85
C PRO A 146 31.62 5.09 -1.46
N ILE A 147 31.70 5.92 -0.42
CA ILE A 147 31.57 5.57 0.99
C ILE A 147 30.22 4.91 1.31
N ASP A 148 29.10 5.39 0.76
CA ASP A 148 27.77 4.81 1.03
C ASP A 148 27.61 3.44 0.35
N ASN A 149 28.16 3.25 -0.85
CA ASN A 149 28.11 1.96 -1.53
C ASN A 149 28.99 0.91 -0.85
N GLU A 150 30.14 1.30 -0.30
CA GLU A 150 30.99 0.40 0.48
C GLU A 150 30.28 -0.06 1.76
N VAL A 151 29.62 0.87 2.48
CA VAL A 151 28.80 0.54 3.66
C VAL A 151 27.58 -0.32 3.29
N ILE A 152 26.93 -0.06 2.15
CA ILE A 152 25.78 -0.86 1.68
C ILE A 152 26.24 -2.26 1.25
N LEU A 153 27.38 -2.39 0.55
CA LEU A 153 27.99 -3.68 0.19
C LEU A 153 28.40 -4.48 1.42
N GLU A 154 28.98 -3.81 2.42
CA GLU A 154 29.36 -4.43 3.69
C GLU A 154 28.10 -4.96 4.41
N LYS A 155 27.06 -4.15 4.54
CA LYS A 155 25.76 -4.57 5.11
C LYS A 155 25.07 -5.69 4.32
N LEU A 156 25.14 -5.67 2.98
CA LEU A 156 24.64 -6.76 2.14
C LEU A 156 25.41 -8.06 2.39
N SER A 157 26.73 -7.98 2.53
CA SER A 157 27.56 -9.15 2.86
C SER A 157 27.26 -9.71 4.25
N GLU A 158 26.92 -8.86 5.22
CA GLU A 158 26.49 -9.27 6.55
C GLU A 158 25.12 -9.95 6.53
N LEU A 159 24.17 -9.40 5.76
CA LEU A 159 22.84 -10.02 5.56
C LEU A 159 22.95 -11.40 4.89
N GLU A 160 23.82 -11.55 3.89
CA GLU A 160 24.03 -12.84 3.21
C GLU A 160 24.65 -13.89 4.17
N LYS A 161 25.59 -13.47 5.03
CA LYS A 161 26.14 -14.34 6.09
C LYS A 161 25.07 -14.73 7.11
N LEU A 162 24.20 -13.80 7.47
CA LEU A 162 23.11 -14.04 8.41
C LEU A 162 22.08 -15.02 7.82
N GLU A 163 21.69 -14.85 6.56
CA GLU A 163 20.79 -15.74 5.83
C GLU A 163 21.35 -17.17 5.77
N LYS A 164 22.64 -17.32 5.43
CA LYS A 164 23.32 -18.63 5.47
C LYS A 164 23.30 -19.26 6.86
N SER A 165 23.56 -18.47 7.91
CA SER A 165 23.48 -18.93 9.31
C SER A 165 22.07 -19.37 9.70
N TYR A 166 21.03 -18.67 9.24
CA TYR A 166 19.63 -19.06 9.49
C TYR A 166 19.27 -20.35 8.77
N HIS A 167 19.67 -20.52 7.51
CA HIS A 167 19.46 -21.77 6.77
C HIS A 167 20.17 -22.96 7.43
N GLU A 168 21.39 -22.78 7.92
CA GLU A 168 22.12 -23.84 8.62
C GLU A 168 21.48 -24.21 9.98
N LYS A 169 20.90 -23.23 10.68
CA LYS A 169 20.12 -23.48 11.90
C LYS A 169 18.80 -24.20 11.62
N LEU A 170 18.09 -23.85 10.55
CA LEU A 170 16.88 -24.54 10.10
C LEU A 170 17.17 -26.00 9.76
N GLU A 171 18.24 -26.28 9.01
CA GLU A 171 18.61 -27.65 8.67
C GLU A 171 18.98 -28.49 9.91
N LYS A 172 19.57 -27.87 10.94
CA LYS A 172 19.83 -28.53 12.23
C LYS A 172 18.54 -28.78 13.02
N LEU A 173 17.53 -27.92 12.89
CA LEU A 173 16.22 -28.08 13.51
C LEU A 173 15.43 -29.23 12.86
N ASP A 174 15.45 -29.32 11.53
CA ASP A 174 14.83 -30.43 10.77
C ASP A 174 15.48 -31.78 11.12
N LYS A 175 16.78 -31.79 11.46
CA LYS A 175 17.47 -32.99 11.94
C LYS A 175 17.06 -33.37 13.37
N LEU A 176 16.65 -32.41 14.20
CA LEU A 176 16.08 -32.66 15.53
C LEU A 176 14.63 -33.14 15.46
N GLU A 177 13.87 -32.71 14.45
CA GLU A 177 12.49 -33.16 14.19
C GLU A 177 12.43 -34.63 13.73
N LYS A 178 13.56 -35.22 13.30
CA LYS A 178 13.73 -36.68 13.14
C LYS A 178 13.82 -37.40 14.49
N LEU A 179 12.81 -37.14 15.33
CA LEU A 179 12.44 -37.80 16.56
C LEU A 179 11.97 -39.25 16.33
N ASP A 180 12.34 -39.88 15.21
CA ASP A 180 12.03 -41.26 14.84
C ASP A 180 12.43 -42.27 15.92
N ASN A 181 13.47 -41.96 16.70
CA ASN A 181 13.93 -42.82 17.78
C ASN A 181 13.04 -42.73 19.03
N LEU A 182 12.46 -41.56 19.32
CA LEU A 182 11.50 -41.41 20.42
C LEU A 182 10.15 -42.01 20.05
N GLU A 183 9.69 -41.85 18.81
CA GLU A 183 8.44 -42.49 18.36
C GLU A 183 8.56 -44.02 18.33
N LYS A 184 9.73 -44.57 17.92
CA LYS A 184 10.01 -46.01 18.04
C LYS A 184 10.09 -46.49 19.48
N LEU A 185 10.68 -45.68 20.36
CA LEU A 185 10.77 -45.99 21.78
C LEU A 185 9.38 -45.99 22.42
N GLU A 186 8.55 -44.99 22.12
CA GLU A 186 7.17 -44.88 22.57
C GLU A 186 6.32 -46.06 22.09
N LYS A 187 6.41 -46.43 20.81
CA LYS A 187 5.76 -47.66 20.30
C LYS A 187 6.24 -48.92 21.02
N SER A 188 7.55 -49.04 21.27
CA SER A 188 8.11 -50.18 22.02
C SER A 188 7.61 -50.24 23.46
N TYR A 189 7.43 -49.09 24.13
CA TYR A 189 6.85 -49.03 25.48
C TYR A 189 5.36 -49.40 25.47
N CYS A 190 4.56 -48.90 24.51
CA CYS A 190 3.15 -49.28 24.36
C CYS A 190 2.98 -50.81 24.20
N GLU A 191 3.78 -51.45 23.35
CA GLU A 191 3.71 -52.92 23.18
C GLU A 191 4.05 -53.70 24.46
N LYS A 192 4.95 -53.18 25.29
CA LYS A 192 5.29 -53.80 26.59
C LYS A 192 4.15 -53.64 27.58
N VAL A 193 3.50 -52.47 27.60
CA VAL A 193 2.33 -52.21 28.46
C VAL A 193 1.16 -53.13 28.07
N ASP A 194 0.87 -53.29 26.78
CA ASP A 194 -0.19 -54.19 26.31
C ASP A 194 0.04 -55.65 26.71
N LYS A 195 1.31 -56.10 26.72
CA LYS A 195 1.67 -57.45 27.16
C LYS A 195 1.47 -57.62 28.67
N LEU A 196 1.79 -56.60 29.46
CA LEU A 196 1.55 -56.61 30.90
C LEU A 196 0.06 -56.64 31.22
N GLU A 197 -0.76 -55.86 30.54
CA GLU A 197 -2.22 -55.85 30.76
C GLU A 197 -2.87 -57.21 30.44
N LYS A 198 -2.39 -57.90 29.39
CA LYS A 198 -2.84 -59.27 29.07
C LYS A 198 -2.41 -60.28 30.15
N LEU A 199 -1.23 -60.10 30.73
CA LEU A 199 -0.73 -60.97 31.79
C LEU A 199 -1.57 -60.79 33.06
N ASP A 200 -1.90 -59.55 33.41
CA ASP A 200 -2.72 -59.19 34.57
C ASP A 200 -4.10 -59.86 34.49
N LYS A 201 -4.79 -59.73 33.34
CA LYS A 201 -6.06 -60.42 33.08
C LYS A 201 -5.94 -61.95 33.20
N SER A 202 -4.83 -62.54 32.76
CA SER A 202 -4.60 -63.97 32.93
C SER A 202 -4.36 -64.38 34.39
N TYR A 203 -3.77 -63.52 35.21
CA TYR A 203 -3.58 -63.79 36.64
C TYR A 203 -4.90 -63.67 37.39
N ASP A 204 -5.73 -62.68 37.08
CA ASP A 204 -7.09 -62.56 37.65
C ASP A 204 -7.93 -63.82 37.38
N GLU A 205 -7.95 -64.31 36.13
CA GLU A 205 -8.67 -65.55 35.80
C GLU A 205 -8.13 -66.78 36.56
N LYS A 206 -6.82 -66.83 36.84
CA LYS A 206 -6.21 -67.92 37.62
C LYS A 206 -6.53 -67.78 39.10
N PHE A 207 -6.57 -66.56 39.62
CA PHE A 207 -6.94 -66.28 41.00
C PHE A 207 -8.39 -66.65 41.29
N ASP A 208 -9.31 -66.31 40.37
CA ASP A 208 -10.72 -66.72 40.43
C ASP A 208 -10.90 -68.25 40.45
N LYS A 209 -10.03 -68.98 39.74
CA LYS A 209 -10.01 -70.45 39.77
C LYS A 209 -9.47 -70.98 41.10
N LEU A 210 -8.48 -70.32 41.70
CA LEU A 210 -7.92 -70.72 42.99
C LEU A 210 -8.93 -70.52 44.13
N GLU A 211 -9.68 -69.42 44.12
CA GLU A 211 -10.73 -69.17 45.12
C GLU A 211 -11.85 -70.23 45.07
N LYS A 212 -12.12 -70.79 43.89
CA LYS A 212 -13.03 -71.93 43.74
C LYS A 212 -12.47 -73.22 44.35
N LEU A 213 -11.14 -73.41 44.35
CA LEU A 213 -10.49 -74.57 44.94
C LEU A 213 -10.48 -74.50 46.48
N ASP A 214 -10.24 -73.32 47.05
CA ASP A 214 -10.34 -73.09 48.51
C ASP A 214 -11.73 -73.39 49.08
N LYS A 215 -12.78 -73.22 48.25
CA LYS A 215 -14.15 -73.61 48.61
C LYS A 215 -14.32 -75.14 48.67
N LEU A 216 -13.51 -75.90 47.92
CA LEU A 216 -13.53 -77.36 47.91
C LEU A 216 -12.78 -77.95 49.10
N ASP A 217 -11.60 -77.42 49.46
CA ASP A 217 -10.84 -77.86 50.65
C ASP A 217 -11.63 -77.64 51.97
N LYS A 218 -12.43 -76.55 52.03
CA LYS A 218 -13.38 -76.32 53.13
C LYS A 218 -14.51 -77.36 53.20
N LEU A 219 -14.81 -78.03 52.08
CA LEU A 219 -15.79 -79.11 52.03
C LEU A 219 -15.15 -80.43 52.45
N ASP A 220 -13.93 -80.72 51.99
CA ASP A 220 -13.18 -81.93 52.37
C ASP A 220 -12.88 -81.94 53.88
N THR A 221 -12.44 -80.82 54.46
CA THR A 221 -12.24 -80.71 55.92
C THR A 221 -13.53 -80.89 56.73
N LYS A 222 -14.70 -80.53 56.16
CA LYS A 222 -16.00 -80.84 56.76
C LYS A 222 -16.33 -82.32 56.64
N LEU A 223 -15.98 -82.95 55.52
CA LEU A 223 -16.19 -84.38 55.29
C LEU A 223 -15.31 -85.22 56.22
N ASP A 224 -14.04 -84.84 56.42
CA ASP A 224 -13.11 -85.51 57.32
C ASP A 224 -13.58 -85.44 58.78
N LYS A 225 -14.10 -84.29 59.23
CA LYS A 225 -14.73 -84.17 60.55
C LYS A 225 -15.93 -85.11 60.72
N LEU A 226 -16.78 -85.22 59.70
CA LEU A 226 -17.90 -86.16 59.72
C LEU A 226 -17.43 -87.61 59.74
N LEU A 227 -16.31 -87.92 59.07
CA LEU A 227 -15.75 -89.26 59.03
C LEU A 227 -15.14 -89.66 60.39
N GLU A 228 -14.43 -88.74 61.06
CA GLU A 228 -13.92 -88.96 62.43
C GLU A 228 -15.08 -89.16 63.43
N GLU A 229 -16.16 -88.37 63.31
CA GLU A 229 -17.37 -88.56 64.12
C GLU A 229 -18.05 -89.93 63.86
N MET A 230 -17.97 -90.45 62.63
CA MET A 230 -18.48 -91.78 62.28
C MET A 230 -17.59 -92.93 62.76
N GLN A 231 -16.28 -92.73 62.91
CA GLN A 231 -15.33 -93.76 63.37
C GLN A 231 -15.17 -93.80 64.90
N ALA A 232 -15.60 -92.76 65.62
CA ALA A 232 -15.56 -92.69 67.08
C ALA A 232 -16.78 -93.32 67.79
N LYS A 233 -17.60 -94.11 67.08
CA LYS A 233 -18.79 -94.83 67.58
C LYS A 233 -18.74 -96.30 67.22
#